data_AF-A0A2N9LVD0-F1
#
_entry.id   AF-A0A2N9LVD0-F1
#
_cell.length_a   1.000
_cell.length_b   1.000
_cell.length_c   1.000
_cell.angle_alpha   90.00
_cell.angle_beta   90.00
_cell.angle_gamma   90.00
#
_symmetry.space_group_name_H-M   'P 1'
#
loop_
_entity.id
_entity.type
_entity.pdbx_description
1 polymer ?
#
loop_
_entity_poly.entity_id
_entity_poly.type
_entity_poly.pdbx_seq_one_letter_code
_entity_poly.pdbx_strand_id
1 'polypeptide(L)'
;MKRMKTNCGRNETELAGILLDPRPAPAKVQKHVAECEHCQDELEQMKATMNLLDAWKAPEPNPYFLTRLGARMREEREAVPSDWFAGVVARMRARVAYGSGLHMRPLAAMALTVALLVGGGAYLGVTDWMQPAQTTNPNTAVVHDLQILDNNAQVLDQMEALTSNESGD
;
A
#
# COMPACT_ATOMS: atom_id res chain seq x y z
N MET A 1 -18.31 -40.42 3.80
CA MET A 1 -17.42 -39.31 3.41
C MET A 1 -17.38 -38.27 4.52
N LYS A 2 -16.44 -38.41 5.46
CA LYS A 2 -16.27 -37.49 6.60
C LYS A 2 -15.49 -36.27 6.11
N ARG A 3 -16.13 -35.10 6.08
CA ARG A 3 -15.41 -33.82 5.99
C ARG A 3 -14.53 -33.71 7.24
N MET A 4 -13.24 -34.05 7.15
CA MET A 4 -12.29 -33.71 8.19
C MET A 4 -11.98 -32.22 8.03
N LYS A 5 -12.86 -31.44 8.67
CA LYS A 5 -12.94 -29.99 8.63
C LYS A 5 -11.82 -29.40 9.49
N THR A 6 -10.57 -29.48 9.03
CA THR A 6 -9.46 -28.75 9.65
C THR A 6 -8.63 -28.06 8.58
N ASN A 7 -9.09 -26.86 8.20
CA ASN A 7 -8.32 -25.80 7.53
C ASN A 7 -7.77 -26.06 6.11
N CYS A 8 -8.45 -26.82 5.24
CA CYS A 8 -8.06 -26.88 3.82
C CYS A 8 -8.13 -25.49 3.14
N GLY A 9 -9.21 -24.72 3.35
CA GLY A 9 -9.43 -23.45 2.63
C GLY A 9 -8.37 -22.35 2.82
N ARG A 10 -7.56 -22.37 3.88
CA ARG A 10 -6.42 -21.44 4.02
C ARG A 10 -5.14 -21.96 3.33
N ASN A 11 -5.02 -23.28 3.22
CA ASN A 11 -3.88 -23.93 2.59
C ASN A 11 -4.07 -24.07 1.06
N GLU A 12 -5.32 -24.17 0.59
CA GLU A 12 -5.70 -24.16 -0.83
C GLU A 12 -5.20 -22.90 -1.55
N THR A 13 -5.33 -21.72 -0.94
CA THR A 13 -4.83 -20.46 -1.50
C THR A 13 -3.30 -20.42 -1.63
N GLU A 14 -2.59 -21.25 -0.86
CA GLU A 14 -1.14 -21.33 -0.86
C GLU A 14 -0.62 -22.41 -1.84
N LEU A 15 -1.47 -23.28 -2.39
CA LEU A 15 -1.09 -24.35 -3.33
C LEU A 15 -0.42 -23.79 -4.60
N ALA A 16 -0.96 -22.69 -5.14
CA ALA A 16 -0.35 -21.99 -6.27
C ALA A 16 1.04 -21.43 -5.94
N GLY A 17 1.24 -20.99 -4.70
CA GLY A 17 2.54 -20.55 -4.19
C GLY A 17 3.57 -21.69 -4.19
N ILE A 18 3.16 -22.91 -3.82
CA ILE A 18 4.04 -24.10 -3.89
C ILE A 18 4.49 -24.38 -5.33
N LEU A 19 3.62 -24.12 -6.31
CA LEU A 19 3.87 -24.45 -7.71
C LEU A 19 4.68 -23.37 -8.46
N LEU A 20 4.45 -22.10 -8.14
CA LEU A 20 4.96 -20.96 -8.91
C LEU A 20 6.08 -20.19 -8.21
N ASP A 21 6.15 -20.23 -6.87
CA ASP A 21 7.22 -19.54 -6.12
C ASP A 21 8.47 -20.42 -6.09
N PRO A 22 9.64 -19.91 -6.53
CA PRO A 22 10.90 -20.64 -6.39
C PRO A 22 11.33 -20.83 -4.93
N ARG A 23 10.71 -20.13 -3.97
CA ARG A 23 10.97 -20.29 -2.54
C ARG A 23 10.22 -21.50 -1.98
N PRO A 24 10.84 -22.26 -1.06
CA PRO A 24 10.18 -23.40 -0.45
C PRO A 24 8.95 -22.96 0.33
N ALA A 25 7.83 -23.63 0.09
CA ALA A 25 6.57 -23.41 0.79
C ALA A 25 6.75 -23.58 2.32
N PRO A 26 5.99 -22.86 3.16
CA PRO A 26 6.08 -23.00 4.61
C PRO A 26 5.80 -24.44 5.05
N ALA A 27 6.61 -24.96 5.98
CA ALA A 27 6.58 -26.37 6.41
C ALA A 27 5.20 -26.84 6.90
N LYS A 28 4.38 -25.93 7.44
CA LYS A 28 3.00 -26.22 7.86
C LYS A 28 2.10 -26.62 6.69
N VAL A 29 2.24 -25.95 5.55
CA VAL A 29 1.44 -26.22 4.35
C VAL A 29 1.91 -27.53 3.71
N GLN A 30 3.23 -27.77 3.64
CA GLN A 30 3.77 -29.03 3.12
C GLN A 30 3.28 -30.24 3.92
N LYS A 31 3.29 -30.15 5.26
CA LYS A 31 2.76 -31.21 6.14
C LYS A 31 1.28 -31.44 5.91
N HIS A 32 0.49 -30.37 5.81
CA HIS A 32 -0.95 -30.50 5.56
C HIS A 32 -1.24 -31.15 4.22
N VAL A 33 -0.55 -30.75 3.15
CA VAL A 33 -0.70 -31.39 1.84
C VAL A 33 -0.31 -32.86 1.93
N ALA A 34 0.76 -33.23 2.63
CA ALA A 34 1.15 -34.63 2.80
C ALA A 34 0.13 -35.48 3.59
N GLU A 35 -0.70 -34.86 4.43
CA GLU A 35 -1.70 -35.53 5.26
C GLU A 35 -3.13 -35.50 4.68
N CYS A 36 -3.40 -34.66 3.68
CA CYS A 36 -4.73 -34.45 3.11
C CYS A 36 -4.81 -34.87 1.63
N GLU A 37 -5.47 -36.00 1.37
CA GLU A 37 -5.69 -36.56 0.02
C GLU A 37 -6.28 -35.53 -0.97
N HIS A 38 -7.30 -34.78 -0.54
CA HIS A 38 -7.93 -33.76 -1.40
C HIS A 38 -6.95 -32.67 -1.87
N CYS A 39 -6.11 -32.16 -0.97
CA CYS A 39 -5.10 -31.14 -1.32
C CYS A 39 -3.96 -31.73 -2.18
N GLN A 40 -3.68 -33.04 -2.08
CA GLN A 40 -2.72 -33.72 -2.96
C GLN A 40 -3.26 -33.84 -4.37
N ASP A 41 -4.51 -34.29 -4.52
CA ASP A 41 -5.18 -34.44 -5.80
C ASP A 41 -5.25 -33.10 -6.55
N GLU A 42 -5.61 -32.02 -5.86
CA GLU A 42 -5.63 -30.68 -6.45
C GLU A 42 -4.24 -30.21 -6.89
N LEU A 43 -3.21 -30.42 -6.06
CA LEU A 43 -1.83 -30.07 -6.42
C LEU A 43 -1.36 -30.87 -7.63
N GLU A 44 -1.71 -32.15 -7.71
CA GLU A 44 -1.37 -33.02 -8.84
C GLU A 44 -2.05 -32.55 -10.13
N GLN A 45 -3.33 -32.18 -10.09
CA GLN A 45 -4.05 -31.61 -11.22
C GLN A 45 -3.44 -30.30 -11.70
N MET A 46 -3.04 -29.41 -10.78
CA MET A 46 -2.34 -28.17 -11.12
C MET A 46 -0.97 -28.43 -11.76
N LYS A 47 -0.20 -29.38 -11.21
CA LYS A 47 1.08 -29.81 -11.80
C LYS A 47 0.91 -30.40 -13.20
N ALA A 48 -0.11 -31.24 -13.39
CA ALA A 48 -0.45 -31.79 -14.70
C ALA A 48 -0.76 -30.67 -15.71
N THR A 49 -1.48 -29.63 -15.27
CA THR A 49 -1.79 -28.47 -16.11
C THR A 49 -0.52 -27.68 -16.48
N MET A 50 0.39 -27.43 -15.53
CA MET A 50 1.67 -26.77 -15.83
C MET A 50 2.54 -27.59 -16.77
N ASN A 51 2.60 -28.91 -16.59
CA ASN A 51 3.33 -29.80 -17.49
C ASN A 51 2.79 -29.74 -18.93
N LEU A 52 1.48 -29.56 -19.12
CA LEU A 52 0.90 -29.35 -20.46
C LEU A 52 1.30 -28.00 -21.07
N LEU A 53 1.42 -26.95 -20.24
CA LEU A 53 1.92 -25.65 -20.69
C LEU A 53 3.41 -25.70 -21.06
N ASP A 54 4.21 -26.44 -20.30
CA ASP A 54 5.63 -26.65 -20.60
C ASP A 54 5.85 -27.45 -21.90
N ALA A 55 4.91 -28.33 -22.24
CA ALA A 55 4.92 -29.05 -23.50
C ALA A 55 4.61 -28.15 -24.71
N TRP A 56 4.10 -26.93 -24.51
CA TRP A 56 3.87 -25.99 -25.59
C TRP A 56 5.22 -25.45 -26.11
N LYS A 57 5.56 -25.83 -27.34
CA LYS A 57 6.69 -25.24 -28.07
C LYS A 57 6.46 -23.76 -28.34
N ALA A 58 7.23 -22.90 -27.68
CA ALA A 58 7.21 -21.47 -27.95
C ALA A 58 7.52 -21.18 -29.43
N PRO A 59 6.79 -20.25 -30.07
CA PRO A 59 7.14 -19.81 -31.42
C PRO A 59 8.53 -19.17 -31.43
N GLU A 60 9.24 -19.26 -32.56
CA GLU A 60 10.54 -18.61 -32.70
C GLU A 60 10.36 -17.10 -32.45
N PRO A 61 11.13 -16.50 -31.52
CA PRO A 61 11.05 -15.08 -31.27
C PRO A 61 11.40 -14.33 -32.56
N ASN A 62 10.68 -13.24 -32.84
CA ASN A 62 10.99 -12.39 -33.98
C ASN A 62 12.49 -12.01 -33.94
N PRO A 63 13.25 -12.15 -35.05
CA PRO A 63 14.68 -11.85 -35.10
C PRO A 63 15.03 -10.42 -34.66
N TYR A 64 14.08 -9.48 -34.74
CA TYR A 64 14.24 -8.10 -34.29
C TYR A 64 13.66 -7.83 -32.90
N PHE A 65 13.19 -8.84 -32.17
CA PHE A 65 12.61 -8.66 -30.85
C PHE A 65 13.63 -8.05 -29.87
N LEU A 66 14.84 -8.63 -29.80
CA LEU A 66 15.89 -8.15 -28.90
C LEU A 66 16.40 -6.77 -29.30
N THR A 67 16.48 -6.48 -30.61
CA THR A 67 16.93 -5.17 -31.10
C THR A 67 15.88 -4.09 -30.80
N ARG A 68 14.60 -4.38 -31.02
CA ARG A 68 13.48 -3.46 -30.72
C ARG A 68 13.31 -3.27 -29.21
N LEU A 69 13.44 -4.33 -28.42
CA LEU A 69 13.40 -4.26 -26.97
C LEU A 69 14.56 -3.42 -26.44
N GLY A 70 15.78 -3.63 -26.94
CA GLY A 70 16.95 -2.84 -26.59
C GLY A 70 16.79 -1.36 -26.96
N ALA A 71 16.21 -1.07 -28.14
CA ALA A 71 15.89 0.29 -28.56
C ALA A 71 14.89 0.95 -27.60
N ARG A 72 13.78 0.28 -27.27
CA ARG A 72 12.78 0.78 -26.32
C ARG A 72 13.36 1.00 -24.92
N MET A 73 14.16 0.07 -24.41
CA MET A 73 14.80 0.22 -23.10
C MET A 73 15.76 1.41 -23.06
N ARG A 74 16.43 1.72 -24.18
CA ARG A 74 17.30 2.89 -24.29
C ARG A 74 16.49 4.19 -24.40
N GLU A 75 15.42 4.20 -25.20
CA GLU A 75 14.49 5.34 -25.28
C GLU A 75 13.92 5.68 -23.89
N GLU A 76 13.44 4.69 -23.13
CA GLU A 76 12.93 4.89 -21.76
C GLU A 76 14.03 5.37 -20.79
N ARG A 77 15.28 4.91 -20.98
CA ARG A 77 16.42 5.32 -20.16
C ARG A 77 16.95 6.71 -20.53
N GLU A 78 16.78 7.14 -21.76
CA GLU A 78 17.15 8.48 -22.25
C GLU A 78 16.00 9.48 -22.00
N ALA A 79 14.76 9.02 -21.94
CA ALA A 79 13.58 9.79 -21.52
C ALA A 79 13.53 10.07 -20.00
N VAL A 80 14.62 9.84 -19.27
CA VAL A 80 14.76 10.22 -17.86
C VAL A 80 14.33 11.68 -17.69
N PRO A 81 13.48 11.98 -16.70
CA PRO A 81 12.87 13.29 -16.57
C PRO A 81 13.96 14.37 -16.53
N SER A 82 13.80 15.37 -17.40
CA SER A 82 14.72 16.50 -17.58
C SER A 82 14.91 17.34 -16.31
N ASP A 83 14.07 17.14 -15.30
CA ASP A 83 14.15 17.81 -14.02
C ASP A 83 14.96 16.97 -13.01
N TRP A 84 16.05 17.54 -12.53
CA TRP A 84 16.98 16.87 -11.62
C TRP A 84 16.29 16.40 -10.34
N PHE A 85 15.30 17.15 -9.84
CA PHE A 85 14.48 16.77 -8.69
C PHE A 85 13.65 15.51 -8.97
N ALA A 86 12.99 15.45 -10.12
CA ALA A 86 12.22 14.26 -10.53
C ALA A 86 13.14 13.04 -10.66
N GLY A 87 14.35 13.22 -11.18
CA GLY A 87 15.38 12.16 -11.23
C GLY A 87 15.80 11.64 -9.85
N VAL A 88 16.00 12.53 -8.86
CA VAL A 88 16.34 12.14 -7.48
C VAL A 88 15.18 11.40 -6.80
N VAL A 89 13.96 11.89 -6.95
CA VAL A 89 12.75 11.27 -6.38
C VAL A 89 12.50 9.89 -7.00
N ALA A 90 12.61 9.76 -8.33
CA ALA A 90 12.48 8.49 -9.02
C ALA A 90 13.53 7.47 -8.53
N ARG A 91 14.77 7.92 -8.31
CA ARG A 91 15.86 7.06 -7.82
C ARG A 91 15.66 6.62 -6.37
N MET A 92 15.14 7.49 -5.50
CA MET A 92 14.73 7.11 -4.15
C MET A 92 13.60 6.09 -4.18
N ARG A 93 12.54 6.34 -4.96
CA ARG A 93 11.41 5.43 -5.09
C ARG A 93 11.83 4.06 -5.63
N ALA A 94 12.72 4.01 -6.61
CA ALA A 94 13.26 2.76 -7.14
C ALA A 94 14.06 1.99 -6.07
N ARG A 95 14.87 2.68 -5.25
CA ARG A 95 15.58 2.04 -4.13
C ARG A 95 14.65 1.53 -3.03
N VAL A 96 13.51 2.18 -2.82
CA VAL A 96 12.51 1.73 -1.84
C VAL A 96 11.69 0.56 -2.39
N ALA A 97 11.30 0.61 -3.66
CA ALA A 97 10.46 -0.42 -4.29
C ALA A 97 11.22 -1.70 -4.64
N TYR A 98 12.46 -1.57 -5.13
CA TYR A 98 13.31 -2.69 -5.58
C TYR A 98 14.47 -2.99 -4.62
N GLY A 99 14.63 -2.21 -3.55
CA GLY A 99 15.60 -2.48 -2.50
C GLY A 99 15.19 -3.66 -1.64
N SER A 100 16.18 -4.32 -1.02
CA SER A 100 15.99 -5.48 -0.14
C SER A 100 14.96 -5.18 0.97
N GLY A 101 13.73 -5.64 0.80
CA GLY A 101 12.56 -5.29 1.63
C GLY A 101 12.58 -5.81 3.07
N LEU A 102 13.69 -6.37 3.56
CA LEU A 102 13.75 -7.05 4.85
C LEU A 102 14.25 -6.17 6.01
N HIS A 103 14.96 -5.07 5.76
CA HIS A 103 15.52 -4.22 6.84
C HIS A 103 15.04 -2.77 6.86
N MET A 104 14.24 -2.30 5.88
CA MET A 104 13.79 -0.90 5.87
C MET A 104 12.64 -0.62 6.84
N ARG A 105 11.87 -1.62 7.29
CA ARG A 105 10.70 -1.42 8.16
C ARG A 105 11.05 -0.80 9.54
N PRO A 106 12.03 -1.31 10.32
CA PRO A 106 12.38 -0.70 11.59
C PRO A 106 13.04 0.68 11.40
N LEU A 107 13.82 0.86 10.33
CA LEU A 107 14.50 2.13 10.07
C LEU A 107 13.53 3.22 9.62
N ALA A 108 12.52 2.87 8.81
CA ALA A 108 11.45 3.79 8.41
C ALA A 108 10.61 4.25 9.61
N ALA A 109 10.30 3.34 10.56
CA ALA A 109 9.60 3.70 11.78
C ALA A 109 10.41 4.69 12.64
N MET A 110 11.72 4.44 12.80
CA MET A 110 12.62 5.33 13.53
C MET A 110 12.81 6.69 12.84
N ALA A 111 12.86 6.73 11.51
CA ALA A 111 12.94 7.98 10.77
C ALA A 111 11.65 8.82 10.92
N LEU A 112 10.49 8.15 10.91
CA LEU A 112 9.20 8.81 11.06
C LEU A 112 9.01 9.38 12.47
N THR A 113 9.45 8.67 13.52
CA THR A 113 9.41 9.20 14.90
C THR A 113 10.36 10.39 15.09
N VAL A 114 11.56 10.35 14.51
CA VAL A 114 12.48 11.50 14.53
C VAL A 114 11.91 12.68 13.76
N ALA A 115 11.32 12.45 12.59
CA ALA A 115 10.68 13.50 11.80
C ALA A 115 9.46 14.11 12.52
N LEU A 116 8.66 13.30 13.22
CA LEU A 116 7.56 13.79 14.07
C LEU A 116 8.07 14.58 15.28
N LEU A 117 9.18 14.18 15.90
CA LEU A 117 9.77 14.93 17.01
C LEU A 117 10.34 16.28 16.54
N VAL A 118 11.04 16.32 15.41
CA VAL A 118 11.64 17.55 14.87
C VAL A 118 10.56 18.45 14.24
N GLY A 119 9.68 17.89 13.42
CA GLY A 119 8.61 18.64 12.73
C GLY A 119 7.43 18.98 13.65
N GLY A 120 7.00 18.05 14.50
CA GLY A 120 5.94 18.29 15.49
C GLY A 120 6.40 19.20 16.64
N GLY A 121 7.67 19.11 17.06
CA GLY A 121 8.26 20.03 18.03
C GLY A 121 8.35 21.47 17.52
N ALA A 122 8.65 21.67 16.23
CA ALA A 122 8.65 23.01 15.62
C ALA A 122 7.23 23.59 15.45
N TYR A 123 6.23 22.75 15.11
CA TYR A 123 4.85 23.20 14.95
C TYR A 123 4.19 23.58 16.28
N LEU A 124 4.42 22.81 17.36
CA LEU A 124 3.88 23.11 18.69
C LEU A 124 4.70 24.19 19.44
N GLY A 125 6.01 24.30 19.17
CA GLY A 125 6.89 25.27 19.82
C GLY A 125 6.74 26.72 19.34
N VAL A 126 6.21 26.95 18.13
CA VAL A 126 5.96 28.30 17.61
C VAL A 126 4.60 28.85 18.08
N THR A 127 3.63 27.98 18.36
CA THR A 127 2.30 28.41 18.85
C THR A 127 2.28 28.73 20.35
N ASP A 128 3.11 28.07 21.16
CA ASP A 128 3.11 28.26 22.62
C ASP A 128 3.74 29.57 23.10
N TRP A 129 4.51 30.27 22.26
CA TRP A 129 5.20 31.50 22.67
C TRP A 129 4.30 32.75 22.71
N MET A 130 3.08 32.67 22.18
CA MET A 130 2.16 33.81 22.07
C MET A 130 0.92 33.72 22.98
N GLN A 131 0.76 32.65 23.77
CA GLN A 131 -0.42 32.46 24.61
C GLN A 131 -0.08 32.68 26.09
N PRO A 132 -0.54 33.76 26.75
CA PRO A 132 -0.47 33.82 28.21
C PRO A 132 -1.40 32.74 28.78
N ALA A 133 -0.87 31.92 29.69
CA ALA A 133 -1.58 30.82 30.34
C ALA A 133 -2.91 31.31 30.94
N GLN A 134 -4.03 30.91 30.34
CA GLN A 134 -5.36 31.16 30.89
C GLN A 134 -5.72 30.05 31.88
N THR A 135 -5.80 30.41 33.15
CA THR A 135 -6.43 29.63 34.22
C THR A 135 -7.88 29.34 33.84
N THR A 136 -8.17 28.10 33.45
CA THR A 136 -9.48 27.71 32.94
C THR A 136 -10.45 27.48 34.09
N ASN A 137 -11.30 28.48 34.36
CA ASN A 137 -12.56 28.28 35.07
C ASN A 137 -13.48 27.39 34.20
N PRO A 138 -14.16 26.37 34.75
CA PRO A 138 -14.95 25.41 33.97
C PRO A 138 -16.09 26.04 33.16
N ASN A 139 -16.53 27.26 33.50
CA ASN A 139 -17.54 27.98 32.73
C ASN A 139 -17.04 28.49 31.37
N THR A 140 -15.73 28.73 31.17
CA THR A 140 -15.23 29.26 29.89
C THR A 140 -15.14 28.18 28.82
N ALA A 141 -14.90 26.92 29.20
CA ALA A 141 -14.90 25.79 28.26
C ALA A 141 -16.30 25.55 27.67
N VAL A 142 -17.35 25.61 28.51
CA VAL A 142 -18.74 25.43 28.05
C VAL A 142 -19.20 26.61 27.20
N VAL A 143 -18.87 27.85 27.59
CA VAL A 143 -19.22 29.03 26.79
C VAL A 143 -18.53 28.99 25.42
N HIS A 144 -17.26 28.57 25.37
CA HIS A 144 -16.54 28.47 24.11
C HIS A 144 -17.10 27.37 23.20
N ASP A 145 -17.52 26.24 23.77
CA ASP A 145 -18.14 25.15 23.01
C ASP A 145 -19.50 25.57 22.44
N LEU A 146 -20.32 26.26 23.24
CA LEU A 146 -21.60 26.84 22.77
C LEU A 146 -21.38 27.90 21.68
N GLN A 147 -20.33 28.71 21.81
CA GLN A 147 -19.98 29.72 20.81
C GLN A 147 -19.53 29.08 19.49
N ILE A 148 -18.85 27.93 19.54
CA ILE A 148 -18.47 27.18 18.33
C ILE A 148 -19.72 26.61 17.64
N LEU A 149 -20.67 26.05 18.41
CA LEU A 149 -21.92 25.53 17.85
C LEU A 149 -22.77 26.65 17.20
N ASP A 150 -22.83 27.82 17.81
CA ASP A 150 -23.56 28.99 17.30
C ASP A 150 -22.98 29.50 15.97
N ASN A 151 -21.65 29.61 15.88
CA ASN A 151 -20.99 30.00 14.62
C ASN A 151 -21.24 28.99 13.50
N ASN A 152 -21.21 27.69 13.80
CA ASN A 152 -21.48 26.65 12.79
C ASN A 152 -22.92 26.70 12.29
N ALA A 153 -23.89 26.96 13.17
CA ALA A 153 -25.29 27.14 12.78
C ALA A 153 -25.45 28.36 11.84
N GLN A 154 -24.80 29.49 12.15
CA GLN A 154 -24.86 30.68 11.30
C GLN A 154 -24.24 30.45 9.91
N VAL A 155 -23.17 29.65 9.80
CA VAL A 155 -22.57 29.30 8.51
C VAL A 155 -23.51 28.41 7.69
N LEU A 156 -24.22 27.48 8.33
CA LEU A 156 -25.21 26.64 7.65
C LEU A 156 -26.38 27.49 7.12
N ASP A 157 -26.87 28.44 7.92
CA ASP A 157 -27.93 29.36 7.48
C ASP A 157 -27.48 30.27 6.33
N GLN A 158 -26.22 30.73 6.33
CA GLN A 158 -25.67 31.50 5.22
C GLN A 158 -25.56 30.69 3.94
N MET A 159 -25.17 29.41 4.03
CA MET A 159 -25.14 28.52 2.87
C MET A 159 -26.54 28.27 2.31
N GLU A 160 -27.54 28.08 3.18
CA GLU A 160 -28.94 27.94 2.77
C GLU A 160 -29.46 29.22 2.09
N ALA A 161 -29.15 30.38 2.65
CA ALA A 161 -29.52 31.67 2.06
C ALA A 161 -28.87 31.90 0.69
N LEU A 162 -27.61 31.48 0.50
CA LEU A 162 -26.93 31.59 -0.79
C LEU A 162 -27.49 30.60 -1.83
N THR A 163 -27.80 29.35 -1.44
CA THR A 163 -28.37 28.38 -2.40
C THR A 163 -29.82 28.70 -2.77
N SER A 164 -30.60 29.32 -1.87
CA SER A 164 -31.97 29.74 -2.16
C SER A 164 -32.01 31.00 -3.04
N ASN A 165 -31.05 31.92 -2.88
CA ASN A 165 -30.92 33.07 -3.79
C ASN A 165 -30.45 32.66 -5.20
N GLU A 166 -29.66 31.60 -5.34
CA GLU A 166 -29.20 31.09 -6.65
C GLU A 166 -30.30 30.38 -7.45
N SER A 167 -31.37 29.91 -6.77
CA SER A 167 -32.45 29.13 -7.39
C SER A 167 -33.73 29.94 -7.65
N GLY A 168 -33.66 31.27 -7.55
CA GLY A 168 -34.81 32.20 -7.60
C GLY A 168 -34.89 33.18 -8.78
N ASP A 169 -34.12 32.99 -9.86
CA ASP A 169 -34.27 33.72 -11.14
C ASP A 169 -34.57 32.75 -12.30
#